data_AF-A0A1Q8BB54-F1
#
_entry.id   AF-A0A1Q8BB54-F1
#
_cell.length_a   1.000
_cell.length_b   1.000
_cell.length_c   1.000
_cell.angle_alpha   90.00
_cell.angle_beta   90.00
_cell.angle_gamma   90.00
#
_symmetry.space_group_name_H-M   'P 1'
#
loop_
_entity.id
_entity.type
_entity.pdbx_description
1 polymer ?
#
loop_
_entity_poly.entity_id
_entity_poly.type
_entity_poly.pdbx_seq_one_letter_code
_entity_poly.pdbx_strand_id
1 'polypeptide(L)'
;MKTQDEIIEFIHDKGLVSLLGGNELPSLISGILGKPWKPSAKGFSGWLDWWSIKISGQPVAHVSRNVEGRKDILATRIFRRTKTFVSNKLWPILDIIVKHHQDSAVKQQILSDIELKILQTIETEGTIRTDRLRKKLKLEAKENSSKFHRSLTNLESYALIVGVEDPHPETHLHANIWQTWDTRAQKKGGRNSLSYSEALGKLLAKTIDACILVREDQISKWFEWSTDMQPVKEKLLSDGAVLRSGPYLVSSKVRDVNN
;
A
#
# COMPACT_ATOMS: atom_id res chain seq x y z
N MET A 1 -3.70 -9.16 -23.02
CA MET A 1 -2.96 -8.91 -21.77
C MET A 1 -2.14 -7.67 -21.98
N LYS A 2 -2.10 -6.77 -21.00
CA LYS A 2 -1.20 -5.61 -21.06
C LYS A 2 0.26 -6.04 -20.94
N THR A 3 1.17 -5.28 -21.55
CA THR A 3 2.63 -5.43 -21.39
C THR A 3 3.07 -4.98 -20.00
N GLN A 4 4.29 -5.34 -19.59
CA GLN A 4 4.83 -4.90 -18.31
C GLN A 4 4.91 -3.37 -18.22
N ASP A 5 5.29 -2.69 -19.29
CA ASP A 5 5.41 -1.22 -19.32
C ASP A 5 4.03 -0.54 -19.18
N GLU A 6 3.00 -1.05 -19.87
CA GLU A 6 1.62 -0.56 -19.72
C GLU A 6 1.09 -0.73 -18.28
N ILE A 7 1.55 -1.76 -17.57
CA ILE A 7 1.19 -1.99 -16.16
C ILE A 7 1.92 -1.02 -15.24
N ILE A 8 3.19 -0.73 -15.51
CA ILE A 8 3.96 0.26 -14.76
C ILE A 8 3.35 1.65 -14.96
N GLU A 9 3.08 2.05 -16.20
CA GLU A 9 2.41 3.30 -16.53
C GLU A 9 1.06 3.42 -15.84
N PHE A 10 0.27 2.35 -15.82
CA PHE A 10 -1.00 2.29 -15.10
C PHE A 10 -0.83 2.56 -13.59
N ILE A 11 0.19 2.00 -12.93
CA ILE A 11 0.48 2.28 -11.51
C ILE A 11 0.90 3.75 -11.33
N HIS A 12 1.71 4.31 -12.24
CA HIS A 12 2.13 5.71 -12.17
C HIS A 12 1.02 6.72 -12.50
N ASP A 13 0.05 6.34 -13.32
CA ASP A 13 -1.15 7.12 -13.63
C ASP A 13 -2.08 7.15 -12.42
N LYS A 14 -2.44 5.98 -11.88
CA LYS A 14 -3.37 5.87 -10.75
C LYS A 14 -2.77 6.27 -9.42
N GLY A 15 -1.45 6.13 -9.26
CA GLY A 15 -0.74 6.41 -8.01
C GLY A 15 -0.87 5.30 -6.96
N LEU A 16 -2.09 4.79 -6.71
CA LEU A 16 -2.38 3.62 -5.87
C LEU A 16 -3.14 2.55 -6.66
N VAL A 17 -2.66 1.32 -6.60
CA VAL A 17 -3.27 0.15 -7.27
C VAL A 17 -3.23 -1.04 -6.30
N SER A 18 -4.36 -1.68 -6.02
CA SER A 18 -4.40 -2.89 -5.21
C SER A 18 -3.88 -4.10 -6.00
N LEU A 19 -3.32 -5.12 -5.35
CA LEU A 19 -2.96 -6.37 -6.05
C LEU A 19 -4.22 -7.05 -6.59
N LEU A 20 -5.21 -7.21 -5.70
CA LEU A 20 -6.46 -7.92 -5.96
C LEU A 20 -7.63 -6.95 -6.03
N GLY A 21 -8.63 -7.33 -6.82
CA GLY A 21 -9.94 -6.69 -6.83
C GLY A 21 -10.69 -6.83 -5.50
N GLY A 22 -11.86 -6.18 -5.42
CA GLY A 22 -12.76 -6.29 -4.27
C GLY A 22 -12.59 -5.17 -3.23
N ASN A 23 -11.81 -4.14 -3.56
CA ASN A 23 -11.77 -2.87 -2.83
C ASN A 23 -12.03 -1.69 -3.78
N GLU A 24 -11.94 -0.48 -3.25
CA GLU A 24 -12.27 0.78 -3.92
C GLU A 24 -11.20 1.19 -4.95
N LEU A 25 -9.97 0.69 -4.79
CA LEU A 25 -8.85 0.96 -5.67
C LEU A 25 -8.92 0.13 -6.96
N PRO A 26 -8.34 0.63 -8.07
CA PRO A 26 -8.09 -0.17 -9.25
C PRO A 26 -7.13 -1.32 -8.92
N SER A 27 -7.28 -2.47 -9.56
CA SER A 27 -6.44 -3.65 -9.27
C SER A 27 -5.42 -3.96 -10.37
N LEU A 28 -4.24 -4.42 -9.95
CA LEU A 28 -3.14 -4.85 -10.82
C LEU A 28 -3.59 -6.02 -11.70
N ILE A 29 -4.25 -7.02 -11.11
CA ILE A 29 -4.74 -8.18 -11.84
C ILE A 29 -5.74 -7.75 -12.91
N SER A 30 -6.72 -6.90 -12.60
CA SER A 30 -7.65 -6.40 -13.61
C SER A 30 -6.94 -5.62 -14.72
N GLY A 31 -5.91 -4.85 -14.37
CA GLY A 31 -5.02 -4.18 -15.32
C GLY A 31 -4.33 -5.16 -16.28
N ILE A 32 -3.71 -6.22 -15.75
CA ILE A 32 -3.03 -7.27 -16.55
C ILE A 32 -4.02 -7.97 -17.49
N LEU A 33 -5.20 -8.29 -16.95
CA LEU A 33 -6.26 -8.99 -17.68
C LEU A 33 -7.01 -8.11 -18.68
N GLY A 34 -6.87 -6.78 -18.62
CA GLY A 34 -7.60 -5.84 -19.46
C GLY A 34 -9.13 -5.87 -19.23
N LYS A 35 -9.59 -6.28 -18.04
CA LYS A 35 -11.03 -6.40 -17.73
C LYS A 35 -11.51 -5.26 -16.81
N PRO A 36 -12.65 -4.61 -17.13
CA PRO A 36 -13.21 -3.54 -16.30
C PRO A 36 -13.91 -4.06 -15.03
N TRP A 37 -14.26 -3.13 -14.15
CA TRP A 37 -15.01 -3.39 -12.91
C TRP A 37 -16.41 -3.88 -13.22
N LYS A 38 -16.89 -4.89 -12.48
CA LYS A 38 -18.31 -5.31 -12.53
C LYS A 38 -19.01 -4.92 -11.22
N PRO A 39 -19.86 -3.89 -11.21
CA PRO A 39 -20.58 -3.41 -10.02
C PRO A 39 -21.57 -4.43 -9.42
N SER A 40 -22.09 -5.35 -10.24
CA SER A 40 -23.13 -6.32 -9.86
C SER A 40 -22.60 -7.65 -9.32
N ALA A 41 -21.30 -7.90 -9.43
CA ALA A 41 -20.63 -9.02 -8.79
C ALA A 41 -19.97 -8.54 -7.48
N LYS A 42 -19.74 -9.43 -6.51
CA LYS A 42 -18.94 -9.11 -5.32
C LYS A 42 -17.48 -8.80 -5.73
N GLY A 43 -17.22 -7.59 -6.21
CA GLY A 43 -15.91 -7.10 -6.63
C GLY A 43 -15.54 -7.33 -8.10
N PHE A 44 -14.39 -6.77 -8.50
CA PHE A 44 -13.63 -7.28 -9.64
C PHE A 44 -13.17 -8.70 -9.34
N SER A 45 -13.20 -9.56 -10.37
CA SER A 45 -12.63 -10.91 -10.40
C SER A 45 -12.17 -11.40 -9.03
N GLY A 46 -13.09 -11.92 -8.22
CA GLY A 46 -12.72 -12.50 -6.94
C GLY A 46 -11.73 -13.64 -7.15
N TRP A 47 -11.11 -14.13 -6.08
CA TRP A 47 -10.27 -15.34 -6.13
C TRP A 47 -10.98 -16.53 -6.85
N LEU A 48 -12.31 -16.55 -6.86
CA LEU A 48 -13.12 -17.51 -7.61
C LEU A 48 -13.14 -17.28 -9.13
N ASP A 49 -13.22 -16.04 -9.60
CA ASP A 49 -13.14 -15.72 -11.02
C ASP A 49 -11.74 -16.02 -11.59
N TRP A 50 -10.69 -15.92 -10.76
CA TRP A 50 -9.34 -16.33 -11.14
C TRP A 50 -9.27 -17.79 -11.62
N TRP A 51 -9.93 -18.71 -10.91
CA TRP A 51 -10.03 -20.12 -11.32
C TRP A 51 -10.90 -20.31 -12.55
N SER A 52 -11.92 -19.47 -12.73
CA SER A 52 -12.80 -19.50 -13.91
C SER A 52 -12.13 -19.00 -15.18
N ILE A 53 -11.13 -18.11 -15.09
CA ILE A 53 -10.50 -17.48 -16.26
C ILE A 53 -9.38 -18.36 -16.88
N LYS A 54 -9.03 -19.52 -16.30
CA LYS A 54 -7.97 -20.44 -16.81
C LYS A 54 -6.65 -19.72 -17.16
N ILE A 55 -6.33 -18.61 -16.51
CA ILE A 55 -5.04 -17.96 -16.69
C ILE A 55 -4.06 -18.63 -15.76
N SER A 56 -2.92 -19.06 -16.31
CA SER A 56 -1.85 -19.58 -15.49
C SER A 56 -1.45 -18.50 -14.48
N GLY A 57 -1.29 -18.86 -13.20
CA GLY A 57 -0.86 -17.87 -12.20
C GLY A 57 0.56 -17.37 -12.42
N GLN A 58 1.34 -18.08 -13.25
CA GLN A 58 2.76 -17.85 -13.52
C GLN A 58 3.03 -16.47 -14.16
N PRO A 59 2.37 -16.05 -15.27
CA PRO A 59 2.58 -14.72 -15.84
C PRO A 59 2.24 -13.57 -14.89
N VAL A 60 1.17 -13.69 -14.10
CA VAL A 60 0.77 -12.64 -13.15
C VAL A 60 1.73 -12.58 -11.97
N ALA A 61 2.18 -13.73 -11.45
CA ALA A 61 3.21 -13.77 -10.41
C ALA A 61 4.52 -13.16 -10.91
N HIS A 62 4.91 -13.43 -12.16
CA HIS A 62 6.08 -12.85 -12.80
C HIS A 62 5.97 -11.32 -12.91
N VAL A 63 4.85 -10.80 -13.43
CA VAL A 63 4.62 -9.35 -13.52
C VAL A 63 4.59 -8.70 -12.13
N SER A 64 3.91 -9.32 -11.15
CA SER A 64 3.87 -8.81 -9.77
C SER A 64 5.27 -8.70 -9.19
N ARG A 65 6.08 -9.77 -9.27
CA ARG A 65 7.46 -9.76 -8.77
C ARG A 65 8.32 -8.70 -9.43
N ASN A 66 8.21 -8.55 -10.75
CA ASN A 66 8.93 -7.51 -11.49
C ASN A 66 8.53 -6.12 -11.02
N VAL A 67 7.23 -5.86 -10.81
CA VAL A 67 6.72 -4.58 -10.29
C VAL A 67 7.21 -4.31 -8.86
N GLU A 68 7.19 -5.31 -7.98
CA GLU A 68 7.63 -5.18 -6.58
C GLU A 68 9.12 -4.81 -6.45
N GLY A 69 9.95 -5.36 -7.33
CA GLY A 69 11.39 -5.09 -7.36
C GLY A 69 11.77 -3.72 -7.89
N ARG A 70 10.84 -2.95 -8.49
CA ARG A 70 11.17 -1.68 -9.14
C ARG A 70 11.49 -0.57 -8.14
N LYS A 71 12.52 0.22 -8.43
CA LYS A 71 12.94 1.35 -7.56
C LYS A 71 11.94 2.51 -7.49
N ASP A 72 10.94 2.59 -8.36
CA ASP A 72 9.97 3.67 -8.46
C ASP A 72 8.54 3.28 -8.02
N ILE A 73 8.36 2.04 -7.54
CA ILE A 73 7.09 1.52 -7.01
C ILE A 73 7.35 0.86 -5.66
N LEU A 74 6.45 1.05 -4.70
CA LEU A 74 6.43 0.31 -3.44
C LEU A 74 5.26 -0.67 -3.45
N ALA A 75 5.51 -1.91 -3.05
CA ALA A 75 4.46 -2.81 -2.60
C ALA A 75 4.39 -2.74 -1.07
N THR A 76 3.24 -2.35 -0.55
CA THR A 76 3.00 -2.17 0.89
C THR A 76 1.55 -2.52 1.23
N ARG A 77 1.14 -2.38 2.48
CA ARG A 77 -0.21 -2.69 3.00
C ARG A 77 -0.94 -1.48 3.58
N ILE A 78 -0.60 -0.28 3.13
CA ILE A 78 -1.20 0.95 3.64
C ILE A 78 -2.72 1.05 3.41
N PHE A 79 -3.24 0.43 2.35
CA PHE A 79 -4.66 0.49 2.02
C PHE A 79 -5.38 -0.80 2.43
N ARG A 80 -6.27 -0.71 3.43
CA ARG A 80 -7.08 -1.80 4.00
C ARG A 80 -6.27 -3.02 4.43
N ARG A 81 -4.98 -2.84 4.76
CA ARG A 81 -4.01 -3.92 5.06
C ARG A 81 -3.82 -4.93 3.90
N THR A 82 -4.20 -4.53 2.69
CA THR A 82 -4.07 -5.34 1.47
C THR A 82 -2.85 -4.90 0.66
N LYS A 83 -2.21 -5.83 -0.05
CA LYS A 83 -1.05 -5.52 -0.88
C LYS A 83 -1.44 -4.47 -1.93
N THR A 84 -0.76 -3.34 -1.90
CA THR A 84 -1.05 -2.13 -2.67
C THR A 84 0.26 -1.62 -3.24
N PHE A 85 0.25 -1.36 -4.54
CA PHE A 85 1.33 -0.77 -5.30
C PHE A 85 1.18 0.75 -5.28
N VAL A 86 2.26 1.42 -4.90
CA VAL A 86 2.30 2.87 -4.68
C VAL A 86 3.40 3.47 -5.53
N SER A 87 3.01 4.36 -6.44
CA SER A 87 3.93 5.12 -7.26
C SER A 87 4.80 6.08 -6.44
N ASN A 88 6.06 6.24 -6.86
CA ASN A 88 6.97 7.24 -6.30
C ASN A 88 6.47 8.69 -6.30
N LYS A 89 5.48 9.02 -7.15
CA LYS A 89 4.80 10.33 -7.14
C LYS A 89 4.11 10.62 -5.80
N LEU A 90 3.74 9.59 -5.04
CA LEU A 90 3.07 9.73 -3.75
C LEU A 90 4.03 9.66 -2.56
N TRP A 91 5.29 9.24 -2.77
CA TRP A 91 6.23 9.08 -1.67
C TRP A 91 6.52 10.36 -0.91
N PRO A 92 6.63 11.56 -1.53
CA PRO A 92 6.84 12.79 -0.76
C PRO A 92 5.67 13.14 0.17
N ILE A 93 4.45 12.70 -0.14
CA ILE A 93 3.27 12.85 0.72
C ILE A 93 3.32 11.82 1.85
N LEU A 94 3.58 10.56 1.48
CA LEU A 94 3.66 9.46 2.44
C LEU A 94 4.82 9.61 3.42
N ASP A 95 5.95 10.16 3.00
CA ASP A 95 7.13 10.36 3.83
C ASP A 95 6.83 11.21 5.08
N ILE A 96 5.99 12.24 4.93
CA ILE A 96 5.54 13.07 6.06
C ILE A 96 4.66 12.28 7.02
N ILE A 97 3.76 11.47 6.48
CA ILE A 97 2.83 10.63 7.27
C ILE A 97 3.61 9.54 8.01
N VAL A 98 4.51 8.84 7.31
CA VAL A 98 5.34 7.78 7.88
C VAL A 98 6.22 8.34 8.99
N LYS A 99 6.87 9.49 8.78
CA LYS A 99 7.69 10.15 9.81
C LYS A 99 6.90 10.55 11.05
N HIS A 100 5.68 11.06 10.86
CA HIS A 100 4.79 11.35 11.98
C HIS A 100 4.53 10.10 12.84
N HIS A 101 4.29 8.94 12.21
CA HIS A 101 4.09 7.68 12.93
C HIS A 101 5.38 7.03 13.43
N GLN A 102 6.53 7.29 12.82
CA GLN A 102 7.84 6.90 13.38
C GLN A 102 8.05 7.56 14.75
N ASP A 103 7.74 8.86 14.89
CA ASP A 103 7.85 9.56 16.18
C ASP A 103 6.92 8.95 17.25
N SER A 104 5.68 8.61 16.88
CA SER A 104 4.74 7.92 17.76
C SER A 104 5.19 6.49 18.11
N ALA A 105 5.83 5.79 17.17
CA ALA A 105 6.42 4.47 17.41
C ALA A 105 7.58 4.55 18.40
N VAL A 106 8.49 5.52 18.26
CA VAL A 106 9.58 5.77 19.21
C VAL A 106 9.05 6.05 20.62
N LYS A 107 7.92 6.76 20.72
CA LYS A 107 7.22 7.04 21.99
C LYS A 107 6.38 5.86 22.52
N GLN A 108 6.43 4.70 21.86
CA GLN A 108 5.67 3.48 22.19
C GLN A 108 4.15 3.68 22.28
N GLN A 109 3.59 4.58 21.48
CA GLN A 109 2.16 4.91 21.53
C GLN A 109 1.30 3.98 20.68
N ILE A 110 1.88 3.38 19.63
CA ILE A 110 1.14 2.65 18.60
C ILE A 110 1.67 1.24 18.32
N LEU A 111 2.87 0.89 18.82
CA LEU A 111 3.53 -0.39 18.58
C LEU A 111 3.71 -1.18 19.88
N SER A 112 3.56 -2.49 19.79
CA SER A 112 3.94 -3.44 20.84
C SER A 112 5.46 -3.66 20.90
N ASP A 113 5.94 -4.22 22.01
CA ASP A 113 7.37 -4.54 22.20
C ASP A 113 7.98 -5.39 21.09
N ILE A 114 7.21 -6.35 20.55
CA ILE A 114 7.69 -7.21 19.45
C ILE A 114 7.83 -6.41 18.14
N GLU A 115 6.91 -5.48 17.87
CA GLU A 115 6.93 -4.65 16.68
C GLU A 115 8.08 -3.65 16.74
N LEU A 116 8.32 -3.06 17.92
CA LEU A 116 9.49 -2.20 18.15
C LEU A 116 10.81 -2.96 17.94
N LYS A 117 10.94 -4.17 18.50
CA LYS A 117 12.13 -5.01 18.30
C LYS A 117 12.34 -5.38 16.84
N ILE A 118 11.26 -5.71 16.11
CA ILE A 118 11.33 -5.98 14.66
C ILE A 118 11.83 -4.74 13.92
N LEU A 119 11.22 -3.58 14.15
CA LEU A 119 11.57 -2.32 13.49
C LEU A 119 13.04 -1.94 13.75
N GLN A 120 13.47 -1.96 15.01
CA GLN A 120 14.86 -1.66 15.40
C GLN A 120 15.87 -2.64 14.78
N THR A 121 15.52 -3.92 14.69
CA THR A 121 16.40 -4.92 14.07
C THR A 121 16.54 -4.66 12.56
N ILE A 122 15.43 -4.33 11.88
CA ILE A 122 15.48 -3.99 10.44
C ILE A 122 16.29 -2.71 10.21
N GLU A 123 16.12 -1.69 11.06
CA GLU A 123 16.88 -0.44 11.00
C GLU A 123 18.38 -0.67 11.18
N THR A 124 18.76 -1.46 12.19
CA THR A 124 20.17 -1.79 12.49
C THR A 124 20.84 -2.55 11.34
N GLU A 125 20.12 -3.47 10.70
CA GLU A 125 20.66 -4.29 9.61
C GLU A 125 20.58 -3.58 8.24
N GLY A 126 19.77 -2.52 8.14
CA GLY A 126 19.43 -1.82 6.89
C GLY A 126 18.47 -2.63 6.00
N THR A 127 18.87 -3.85 5.66
CA THR A 127 18.06 -4.82 4.88
C THR A 127 18.21 -6.23 5.45
N ILE A 128 17.12 -6.96 5.65
CA ILE A 128 17.17 -8.31 6.23
C ILE A 128 16.06 -9.23 5.70
N ARG A 129 16.41 -10.48 5.36
CA ARG A 129 15.45 -11.50 4.90
C ARG A 129 14.61 -12.03 6.08
N THR A 130 13.35 -12.40 5.82
CA THR A 130 12.38 -12.86 6.83
C THR A 130 12.91 -13.92 7.81
N ASP A 131 13.58 -14.96 7.29
CA ASP A 131 14.15 -16.06 8.06
C ASP A 131 15.31 -15.60 8.96
N ARG A 132 16.22 -14.77 8.44
CA ARG A 132 17.33 -14.18 9.20
C ARG A 132 16.81 -13.26 10.30
N LEU A 133 15.76 -12.49 10.01
CA LEU A 133 15.09 -11.64 10.98
C LEU A 133 14.49 -12.46 12.13
N ARG A 134 13.79 -13.56 11.82
CA ARG A 134 13.25 -14.48 12.83
C ARG A 134 14.35 -15.07 13.71
N LYS A 135 15.44 -15.51 13.10
CA LYS A 135 16.58 -16.09 13.81
C LYS A 135 17.23 -15.07 14.75
N LYS A 136 17.48 -13.84 14.30
CA LYS A 136 18.04 -12.76 15.15
C LYS A 136 17.14 -12.42 16.33
N LEU A 137 15.83 -12.42 16.13
CA LEU A 137 14.85 -12.15 17.17
C LEU A 137 14.55 -13.35 18.07
N LYS A 138 15.12 -14.53 17.79
CA LYS A 138 14.84 -15.80 18.47
C LYS A 138 13.33 -16.16 18.43
N LEU A 139 12.68 -15.91 17.29
CA LEU A 139 11.24 -16.13 17.05
C LEU A 139 10.97 -17.31 16.10
N GLU A 140 11.85 -18.32 16.11
CA GLU A 140 11.76 -19.47 15.19
C GLU A 140 10.65 -20.46 15.57
N ALA A 141 10.22 -20.48 16.83
CA ALA A 141 9.18 -21.37 17.33
C ALA A 141 7.83 -21.15 16.61
N LYS A 142 7.11 -22.25 16.33
CA LYS A 142 5.84 -22.25 15.58
C LYS A 142 4.77 -21.34 16.21
N GLU A 143 4.71 -21.30 17.54
CA GLU A 143 3.80 -20.44 18.32
C GLU A 143 4.01 -18.94 18.05
N ASN A 144 5.23 -18.53 17.75
CA ASN A 144 5.56 -17.14 17.43
C ASN A 144 5.22 -16.76 15.99
N SER A 145 4.93 -17.74 15.13
CA SER A 145 4.79 -17.52 13.69
C SER A 145 3.66 -16.55 13.35
N SER A 146 2.47 -16.79 13.91
CA SER A 146 1.29 -15.94 13.69
C SER A 146 1.52 -14.52 14.20
N LYS A 147 2.06 -14.40 15.43
CA LYS A 147 2.37 -13.12 16.05
C LYS A 147 3.37 -12.32 15.23
N PHE A 148 4.46 -12.96 14.80
CA PHE A 148 5.50 -12.34 13.97
C PHE A 148 4.96 -11.81 12.63
N HIS A 149 4.17 -12.62 11.89
CA HIS A 149 3.59 -12.18 10.61
C HIS A 149 2.54 -11.08 10.80
N ARG A 150 1.76 -11.12 11.89
CA ARG A 150 0.84 -10.03 12.24
C ARG A 150 1.60 -8.74 12.53
N SER A 151 2.69 -8.79 13.29
CA SER A 151 3.55 -7.64 13.57
C SER A 151 4.17 -7.04 12.31
N LEU A 152 4.68 -7.88 11.39
CA LEU A 152 5.15 -7.41 10.09
C LEU A 152 4.05 -6.71 9.28
N THR A 153 2.84 -7.30 9.25
CA THR A 153 1.69 -6.71 8.57
C THR A 153 1.30 -5.36 9.17
N ASN A 154 1.35 -5.23 10.50
CA ASN A 154 1.01 -3.99 11.20
C ASN A 154 2.04 -2.89 10.91
N LEU A 155 3.33 -3.21 10.99
CA LEU A 155 4.41 -2.27 10.63
C LEU A 155 4.31 -1.83 9.16
N GLU A 156 3.98 -2.76 8.26
CA GLU A 156 3.78 -2.48 6.83
C GLU A 156 2.51 -1.66 6.57
N SER A 157 1.44 -1.80 7.37
CA SER A 157 0.25 -0.94 7.24
C SER A 157 0.50 0.50 7.66
N TYR A 158 1.48 0.74 8.54
CA TYR A 158 2.01 2.08 8.82
C TYR A 158 3.06 2.55 7.80
N ALA A 159 3.40 1.71 6.81
CA ALA A 159 4.53 1.87 5.90
C ALA A 159 5.89 2.09 6.59
N LEU A 160 6.04 1.74 7.88
CA LEU A 160 7.31 1.86 8.61
C LEU A 160 8.39 0.92 8.05
N ILE A 161 7.94 -0.22 7.52
CA ILE A 161 8.78 -1.18 6.80
C ILE A 161 8.17 -1.49 5.43
N VAL A 162 9.01 -1.93 4.51
CA VAL A 162 8.62 -2.38 3.18
C VAL A 162 9.27 -3.73 2.92
N GLY A 163 8.47 -4.70 2.47
CA GLY A 163 8.95 -6.02 2.05
C GLY A 163 8.95 -6.15 0.54
N VAL A 164 10.03 -6.70 -0.02
CA VAL A 164 10.10 -7.12 -1.43
C VAL A 164 10.33 -8.62 -1.46
N GLU A 165 9.64 -9.35 -2.32
CA GLU A 165 9.90 -10.79 -2.49
C GLU A 165 11.38 -11.02 -2.84
N ASP A 166 12.00 -12.00 -2.18
CA ASP A 166 13.38 -12.40 -2.47
C ASP A 166 13.49 -12.86 -3.94
N PRO A 167 14.31 -12.20 -4.78
CA PRO A 167 14.49 -12.60 -6.18
C PRO A 167 15.19 -13.95 -6.33
N HIS A 168 15.91 -14.40 -5.29
CA HIS A 168 16.63 -15.67 -5.28
C HIS A 168 16.16 -16.52 -4.09
N PRO A 169 14.89 -16.97 -4.08
CA PRO A 169 14.37 -17.74 -2.96
C PRO A 169 15.16 -19.03 -2.82
N GLU A 170 15.54 -19.37 -1.59
CA GLU A 170 15.97 -20.74 -1.29
C GLU A 170 14.81 -21.70 -1.58
N THR A 171 15.11 -22.90 -2.07
CA THR A 171 14.12 -23.86 -2.54
C THR A 171 13.01 -24.05 -1.50
N HIS A 172 11.75 -23.76 -1.90
CA HIS A 172 10.54 -23.82 -1.07
C HIS A 172 10.36 -22.75 0.03
N LEU A 173 11.20 -21.70 0.07
CA LEU A 173 11.07 -20.60 1.03
C LEU A 173 10.79 -19.27 0.29
N HIS A 174 9.51 -18.95 0.13
CA HIS A 174 9.10 -17.59 -0.24
C HIS A 174 9.36 -16.66 0.95
N ALA A 175 10.43 -15.89 0.87
CA ALA A 175 10.80 -14.90 1.88
C ALA A 175 10.73 -13.49 1.30
N ASN A 176 10.55 -12.51 2.18
CA ASN A 176 10.68 -11.11 1.84
C ASN A 176 12.02 -10.61 2.35
N ILE A 177 12.62 -9.69 1.62
CA ILE A 177 13.69 -8.82 2.08
C ILE A 177 13.03 -7.56 2.65
N TRP A 178 13.16 -7.38 3.96
CA TRP A 178 12.60 -6.26 4.71
C TRP A 178 13.61 -5.15 4.87
N GLN A 179 13.13 -3.93 4.83
CA GLN A 179 13.89 -2.70 5.01
C GLN A 179 12.96 -1.61 5.54
N THR A 180 13.52 -0.57 6.15
CA THR A 180 12.73 0.58 6.62
C THR A 180 12.24 1.43 5.44
N TRP A 181 11.21 2.25 5.68
CA TRP A 181 10.76 3.27 4.74
C TRP A 181 11.92 4.13 4.23
N ASP A 182 12.74 4.68 5.14
CA ASP A 182 13.82 5.60 4.80
C ASP A 182 14.87 4.96 3.89
N THR A 183 15.22 3.70 4.14
CA THR A 183 16.13 2.93 3.28
C THR A 183 15.53 2.75 1.89
N ARG A 184 14.22 2.46 1.81
CA ARG A 184 13.57 2.11 0.55
C ARG A 184 13.16 3.30 -0.32
N ALA A 185 12.60 4.33 0.30
CA ALA A 185 12.11 5.52 -0.39
C ALA A 185 13.25 6.41 -0.89
N GLN A 186 14.51 6.13 -0.48
CA GLN A 186 15.74 6.84 -0.80
C GLN A 186 15.55 8.35 -0.76
N LYS A 187 15.78 8.99 0.41
CA LYS A 187 15.70 10.44 0.66
C LYS A 187 16.10 11.29 -0.57
N LYS A 188 15.14 11.57 -1.46
CA LYS A 188 15.28 12.63 -2.45
C LYS A 188 14.83 13.88 -1.73
N GLY A 189 15.81 14.56 -1.15
CA GLY A 189 15.64 15.78 -0.39
C GLY A 189 14.90 16.84 -1.20
N GLY A 190 13.59 16.89 -1.02
CA GLY A 190 12.81 18.10 -1.15
C GLY A 190 12.34 18.45 0.25
N ARG A 191 12.58 19.69 0.70
CA ARG A 191 11.87 20.22 1.87
C ARG A 191 10.39 20.32 1.48
N ASN A 192 9.66 19.23 1.66
CA ASN A 192 8.21 19.26 1.54
C ASN A 192 7.70 20.01 2.76
N SER A 193 7.20 21.23 2.55
CA SER A 193 6.72 22.14 3.60
C SER A 193 5.33 21.78 4.13
N LEU A 194 4.82 20.58 3.84
CA LEU A 194 3.47 20.21 4.23
C LEU A 194 3.45 19.79 5.70
N SER A 195 2.44 20.27 6.40
CA SER A 195 2.04 19.72 7.69
C SER A 195 1.48 18.29 7.52
N TYR A 196 1.43 17.54 8.62
CA TYR A 196 0.83 16.20 8.66
C TYR A 196 -0.63 16.20 8.14
N SER A 197 -1.45 17.16 8.58
CA SER A 197 -2.84 17.28 8.13
C SER A 197 -2.96 17.56 6.63
N GLU A 198 -2.09 18.40 6.07
CA GLU A 198 -2.06 18.66 4.62
C GLU A 198 -1.59 17.43 3.83
N ALA A 199 -0.63 16.66 4.36
CA ALA A 199 -0.21 15.41 3.75
C ALA A 199 -1.34 14.38 3.73
N LEU A 200 -2.06 14.22 4.84
CA LEU A 200 -3.26 13.38 4.89
C LEU A 200 -4.32 13.83 3.89
N GLY A 201 -4.59 15.14 3.78
CA GLY A 201 -5.56 15.68 2.83
C GLY A 201 -5.19 15.41 1.38
N LYS A 202 -3.91 15.60 1.03
CA LYS A 202 -3.41 15.27 -0.31
C LYS A 202 -3.47 13.76 -0.58
N LEU A 203 -3.12 12.92 0.38
CA LEU A 203 -3.23 11.46 0.25
C LEU A 203 -4.68 11.04 0.03
N LEU A 204 -5.61 11.56 0.83
CA LEU A 204 -7.04 11.24 0.75
C LEU A 204 -7.61 11.66 -0.61
N ALA A 205 -7.36 12.89 -1.06
CA ALA A 205 -7.79 13.37 -2.36
C ALA A 205 -7.23 12.51 -3.50
N LYS A 206 -5.94 12.14 -3.44
CA LYS A 206 -5.32 11.24 -4.43
C LYS A 206 -5.86 9.82 -4.39
N THR A 207 -6.24 9.34 -3.22
CA THR A 207 -6.88 8.03 -3.07
C THR A 207 -8.29 8.05 -3.66
N ILE A 208 -9.06 9.11 -3.41
CA ILE A 208 -10.38 9.32 -4.01
C ILE A 208 -10.28 9.42 -5.54
N ASP A 209 -9.31 10.19 -6.07
CA ASP A 209 -9.03 10.31 -7.51
C ASP A 209 -8.74 8.95 -8.18
N ALA A 210 -8.02 8.08 -7.47
CA ALA A 210 -7.63 6.75 -7.94
C ALA A 210 -8.80 5.77 -7.87
N CYS A 211 -9.62 5.85 -6.83
CA CYS A 211 -10.75 4.97 -6.58
C CYS A 211 -11.77 5.02 -7.73
N ILE A 212 -12.43 3.89 -7.96
CA ILE A 212 -13.48 3.78 -8.97
C ILE A 212 -14.82 4.25 -8.40
N LEU A 213 -15.09 3.87 -7.14
CA LEU A 213 -16.27 4.27 -6.39
C LEU A 213 -15.87 4.45 -4.93
N VAL A 214 -16.15 5.63 -4.36
CA VAL A 214 -15.82 5.94 -2.98
C VAL A 214 -17.10 6.02 -2.18
N ARG A 215 -17.36 5.03 -1.33
CA ARG A 215 -18.39 5.14 -0.30
C ARG A 215 -17.83 5.89 0.90
N GLU A 216 -18.53 6.93 1.35
CA GLU A 216 -18.08 7.76 2.48
C GLU A 216 -17.89 6.93 3.76
N ASP A 217 -18.77 5.95 4.01
CA ASP A 217 -18.74 5.10 5.20
C ASP A 217 -17.58 4.09 5.25
N GLN A 218 -16.83 3.93 4.15
CA GLN A 218 -15.66 3.05 4.11
C GLN A 218 -14.34 3.78 4.35
N ILE A 219 -14.29 5.12 4.28
CA ILE A 219 -13.04 5.89 4.39
C ILE A 219 -12.31 5.60 5.70
N SER A 220 -13.05 5.43 6.81
CA SER A 220 -12.47 5.12 8.13
C SER A 220 -11.74 3.78 8.18
N LYS A 221 -11.88 2.92 7.16
CA LYS A 221 -11.24 1.60 7.08
C LYS A 221 -10.08 1.56 6.10
N TRP A 222 -9.82 2.65 5.38
CA TRP A 222 -8.84 2.67 4.30
C TRP A 222 -7.40 2.65 4.80
N PHE A 223 -7.08 3.41 5.83
CA PHE A 223 -5.73 3.53 6.37
C PHE A 223 -5.73 3.20 7.85
N GLU A 224 -4.60 2.76 8.38
CA GLU A 224 -4.49 2.43 9.81
C GLU A 224 -4.58 3.69 10.68
N TRP A 225 -4.09 4.82 10.19
CA TRP A 225 -4.19 6.14 10.82
C TRP A 225 -5.50 6.87 10.48
N SER A 226 -6.62 6.13 10.41
CA SER A 226 -7.91 6.67 9.95
C SER A 226 -8.57 7.66 10.90
N THR A 227 -8.21 7.67 12.19
CA THR A 227 -8.75 8.61 13.18
C THR A 227 -8.51 10.07 12.78
N ASP A 228 -7.32 10.35 12.23
CA ASP A 228 -6.94 11.69 11.78
C ASP A 228 -7.55 12.05 10.41
N MET A 229 -8.11 11.06 9.71
CA MET A 229 -8.66 11.21 8.36
C MET A 229 -10.04 11.90 8.36
N GLN A 230 -10.82 11.80 9.44
CA GLN A 230 -12.17 12.38 9.47
C GLN A 230 -12.15 13.91 9.44
N PRO A 231 -11.38 14.63 10.28
CA PRO A 231 -11.29 16.09 10.20
C PRO A 231 -10.78 16.56 8.83
N VAL A 232 -9.82 15.82 8.27
CA VAL A 232 -9.26 16.09 6.94
C VAL A 232 -10.31 15.93 5.84
N LYS A 233 -11.12 14.88 5.89
CA LYS A 233 -12.23 14.64 4.95
C LYS A 233 -13.25 15.77 5.00
N GLU A 234 -13.70 16.18 6.20
CA GLU A 234 -14.65 17.29 6.33
C GLU A 234 -14.08 18.61 5.82
N LYS A 235 -12.78 18.87 6.04
CA LYS A 235 -12.11 20.03 5.46
C LYS A 235 -12.10 20.00 3.93
N LEU A 236 -11.74 18.87 3.31
CA LEU A 236 -11.77 18.74 1.84
C LEU A 236 -13.16 18.96 1.23
N LEU A 237 -14.20 18.59 1.96
CA LEU A 237 -15.60 18.82 1.57
C LEU A 237 -15.96 20.30 1.67
N SER A 238 -15.59 20.95 2.78
CA SER A 238 -15.81 22.39 2.97
C SER A 238 -15.06 23.22 1.93
N ASP A 239 -13.84 22.81 1.57
CA ASP A 239 -13.00 23.49 0.58
C ASP A 239 -13.42 23.18 -0.87
N GLY A 240 -14.41 22.30 -1.08
CA GLY A 240 -14.87 21.89 -2.41
C GLY A 240 -13.87 21.05 -3.22
N ALA A 241 -12.81 20.54 -2.60
CA ALA A 241 -11.83 19.64 -3.23
C ALA A 241 -12.40 18.22 -3.43
N VAL A 242 -13.37 17.85 -2.60
CA VAL A 242 -14.17 16.62 -2.67
C VAL A 242 -15.64 17.03 -2.59
N LEU A 243 -16.50 16.35 -3.35
CA LEU A 243 -17.94 16.60 -3.38
C LEU A 243 -18.70 15.35 -2.91
N ARG A 244 -19.79 15.55 -2.17
CA ARG A 244 -20.75 14.49 -1.82
C ARG A 244 -21.76 14.31 -2.94
N SER A 245 -21.99 13.07 -3.34
CA SER A 245 -23.03 12.64 -4.26
C SER A 245 -23.79 11.45 -3.65
N GLY A 246 -24.80 11.75 -2.82
CA GLY A 246 -25.47 10.73 -2.00
C GLY A 246 -24.51 10.09 -0.99
N PRO A 247 -24.42 8.74 -0.90
CA PRO A 247 -23.48 8.07 0.01
C PRO A 247 -22.05 8.00 -0.56
N TYR A 248 -21.80 8.62 -1.71
CA TYR A 248 -20.54 8.56 -2.43
C TYR A 248 -19.79 9.88 -2.41
N LEU A 249 -18.47 9.79 -2.56
CA LEU A 249 -17.59 10.93 -2.71
C LEU A 249 -16.91 10.91 -4.07
N VAL A 250 -16.71 12.08 -4.64
CA VAL A 250 -15.95 12.28 -5.88
C VAL A 250 -14.98 13.44 -5.67
N SER A 251 -13.81 13.38 -6.30
CA SER A 251 -12.95 14.55 -6.34
C SER A 251 -13.54 15.60 -7.27
N SER A 252 -13.34 16.88 -6.95
CA SER A 252 -13.83 17.98 -7.80
C SER A 252 -12.96 18.24 -9.03
N LYS A 253 -11.85 17.52 -9.18
CA LYS A 253 -11.10 17.53 -10.43
C LYS A 253 -11.95 16.91 -11.52
N VAL A 254 -12.50 17.76 -12.37
CA VAL A 254 -12.95 17.33 -13.70
C VAL A 254 -11.73 16.69 -14.35
N ARG A 255 -11.79 15.36 -14.59
CA ARG A 255 -10.82 14.73 -15.49
C ARG A 255 -11.05 15.40 -16.83
N ASP A 256 -10.08 16.15 -17.34
CA ASP A 256 -10.11 16.55 -18.75
C ASP A 256 -10.21 15.26 -19.55
N VAL A 257 -11.38 15.02 -20.15
CA VAL A 257 -11.66 13.81 -20.94
C VAL A 257 -10.97 13.90 -22.33
N ASN A 258 -10.13 14.91 -22.55
CA ASN A 258 -9.54 15.26 -23.83
C ASN A 258 -8.01 15.46 -23.77
N ASN A 259 -7.26 14.59 -23.10
CA ASN A 259 -5.80 14.46 -23.29
C ASN A 259 -5.35 13.00 -23.19
#